data_AF-A0A914GE20-F1
#
_entry.id   AF-A0A914GE20-F1
#
_cell.length_a   1.000
_cell.length_b   1.000
_cell.length_c   1.000
_cell.angle_alpha   90.00
_cell.angle_beta   90.00
_cell.angle_gamma   90.00
#
_symmetry.space_group_name_H-M   'P 1'
#
loop_
_entity.id
_entity.type
_entity.pdbx_description
1 polymer ?
#
loop_
_entity_poly.entity_id
_entity_poly.type
_entity_poly.pdbx_seq_one_letter_code
_entity_poly.pdbx_strand_id
1 'polypeptide(L)' 'MVGKMFELSANTLKLTDITSIGANGSKVSCVLRWIASKPNGSTMEVDNIDVYTVENGQIVKAEIFSADLEKENQFWV' A
#
# COMPACT_ATOMS: atom_id res chain seq x y z
N MET A 1 -4.10 11.10 -0.70
CA MET A 1 -2.84 11.74 -0.26
C MET A 1 -2.31 11.02 0.97
N VAL A 2 -0.99 10.83 1.05
CA VAL A 2 -0.30 10.09 2.12
C VAL A 2 -0.54 10.68 3.52
N GLY A 3 -0.61 12.01 3.65
CA GLY A 3 -0.85 12.66 4.95
C GLY A 3 -2.15 12.23 5.64
N LYS A 4 -3.24 12.07 4.88
CA LYS A 4 -4.53 11.60 5.41
C LYS A 4 -4.47 10.14 5.89
N MET A 5 -3.68 9.29 5.23
CA MET A 5 -3.52 7.88 5.65
C MET A 5 -2.79 7.77 7.00
N PHE A 6 -1.78 8.60 7.23
CA PHE A 6 -1.07 8.66 8.52
C PHE A 6 -1.95 9.18 9.65
N GLU A 7 -2.78 10.18 9.39
CA GLU A 7 -3.77 10.68 10.35
C GLU A 7 -4.78 9.60 10.73
N LEU A 8 -5.42 8.96 9.73
CA LEU A 8 -6.42 7.92 9.94
C LEU A 8 -5.85 6.69 10.68
N SER A 9 -4.61 6.33 10.39
CA SER A 9 -3.91 5.22 11.05
C SER A 9 -3.21 5.62 12.34
N ALA A 10 -3.36 6.85 12.84
CA ALA A 10 -2.63 7.32 14.03
C ALA A 10 -1.11 7.03 14.00
N ASN A 11 -0.50 7.19 12.82
CA ASN A 11 0.90 6.86 12.53
C ASN A 11 1.31 5.38 12.72
N THR A 12 0.35 4.45 12.68
CA THR A 12 0.62 3.02 12.81
C THR A 12 0.76 2.29 11.47
N LEU A 13 0.44 2.93 10.34
CA LEU A 13 0.60 2.34 9.01
C LEU A 13 2.05 1.90 8.80
N LYS A 14 2.23 0.62 8.48
CA LYS A 14 3.54 -0.02 8.36
C LYS A 14 3.56 -1.05 7.23
N LEU A 15 4.61 -0.98 6.42
CA LEU A 15 5.00 -2.05 5.49
C LEU A 15 5.74 -3.12 6.29
N THR A 16 5.19 -4.33 6.34
CA THR A 16 5.74 -5.42 7.14
C THR A 16 6.60 -6.36 6.32
N ASP A 17 6.17 -6.65 5.09
CA ASP A 17 6.86 -7.56 4.19
C ASP A 17 6.87 -7.02 2.75
N ILE A 18 7.95 -7.35 2.03
CA ILE A 18 8.01 -7.31 0.57
C ILE A 18 8.45 -8.70 0.13
N THR A 19 7.52 -9.47 -0.41
CA THR A 19 7.72 -10.90 -0.68
C THR A 19 8.35 -11.13 -2.04
N SER A 20 8.06 -10.26 -3.02
CA SER A 20 8.60 -10.38 -4.37
C SER A 20 8.64 -9.04 -5.07
N ILE A 21 9.64 -8.85 -5.92
CA ILE A 21 9.77 -7.70 -6.81
C ILE A 21 10.06 -8.23 -8.22
N GLY A 22 9.26 -7.78 -9.19
CA GLY A 22 9.45 -8.05 -10.61
C GLY A 22 9.61 -6.74 -11.37
N ALA A 23 10.45 -6.73 -12.40
CA ALA A 23 10.64 -5.57 -13.27
C ALA A 23 10.48 -5.95 -14.74
N ASN A 24 9.80 -5.11 -15.51
CA ASN A 24 9.65 -5.25 -16.96
C ASN A 24 9.54 -3.88 -17.63
N GLY A 25 10.58 -3.50 -18.39
CA GLY A 25 10.66 -2.18 -19.01
C GLY A 25 10.62 -1.07 -17.95
N SER A 26 9.71 -0.10 -18.11
CA SER A 26 9.49 0.98 -17.15
C SER A 26 8.58 0.59 -15.98
N LYS A 27 8.13 -0.65 -15.88
CA LYS A 27 7.22 -1.10 -14.82
C LYS A 27 7.94 -1.97 -13.79
N VAL A 28 7.59 -1.77 -12.52
CA VAL A 28 8.02 -2.59 -11.38
C VAL A 28 6.76 -3.05 -10.63
N SER A 29 6.63 -4.34 -10.36
CA SER A 29 5.57 -4.88 -9.51
C SER A 29 6.14 -5.40 -8.21
N CYS A 30 5.50 -5.09 -7.08
CA CYS A 30 5.90 -5.52 -5.75
C CYS A 30 4.74 -6.23 -5.07
N VAL A 31 4.97 -7.45 -4.56
CA VAL A 31 4.02 -8.13 -3.66
C VAL A 31 4.42 -7.81 -2.23
N LEU A 32 3.51 -7.22 -1.46
CA LEU A 32 3.85 -6.63 -0.17
C LEU A 32 2.68 -6.68 0.82
N ARG A 33 2.98 -6.53 2.11
CA ARG A 33 1.99 -6.60 3.20
C ARG A 33 1.98 -5.33 4.04
N TRP A 34 0.81 -4.73 4.16
CA TRP A 34 0.56 -3.57 5.01
C TRP A 34 -0.21 -3.95 6.27
N ILE A 35 0.15 -3.30 7.37
CA ILE A 35 -0.65 -3.28 8.60
C ILE A 35 -0.93 -1.85 9.03
N ALA A 36 -2.07 -1.62 9.67
CA ALA A 36 -2.41 -0.35 10.32
C ALA A 36 -3.47 -0.55 11.41
N SER A 37 -3.59 0.42 12.31
CA SER A 37 -4.58 0.45 13.38
C SER A 37 -5.13 1.87 13.57
N LYS A 38 -6.44 1.98 13.75
CA LYS A 38 -7.13 3.23 14.11
C LYS A 38 -7.15 3.39 15.64
N PRO A 39 -7.30 4.63 16.18
CA PRO A 39 -7.48 4.86 17.61
C PRO A 39 -8.66 4.12 18.24
N ASN A 40 -9.69 3.83 17.45
CA ASN A 40 -10.89 3.09 17.89
C ASN A 40 -10.68 1.56 17.96
N GLY A 41 -9.47 1.06 17.68
CA GLY A 41 -9.14 -0.36 17.70
C GLY A 41 -9.40 -1.11 16.39
N SER A 42 -9.97 -0.48 15.36
CA SER A 42 -10.08 -1.10 14.03
C SER A 42 -8.68 -1.33 13.44
N THR A 43 -8.44 -2.50 12.85
CA THR A 43 -7.15 -2.83 12.23
C THR A 43 -7.29 -3.15 10.75
N MET A 44 -6.21 -2.93 10.01
CA MET A 44 -6.02 -3.38 8.65
C MET A 44 -4.77 -4.25 8.60
N GLU A 45 -4.89 -5.38 7.93
CA GLU A 45 -3.78 -6.24 7.53
C GLU A 45 -4.17 -6.78 6.17
N VAL A 46 -3.42 -6.41 5.14
CA VAL A 46 -3.77 -6.70 3.76
C VAL A 46 -2.52 -6.87 2.91
N ASP A 47 -2.58 -7.82 1.99
CA ASP A 47 -1.59 -7.99 0.94
C ASP A 47 -1.95 -7.11 -0.26
N ASN A 48 -0.95 -6.44 -0.82
CA ASN A 48 -1.11 -5.67 -2.05
C ASN A 48 -0.12 -6.15 -3.12
N ILE A 49 -0.51 -5.95 -4.37
CA ILE A 49 0.39 -5.94 -5.52
C ILE A 49 0.44 -4.50 -6.00
N ASP A 50 1.57 -3.85 -5.78
CA ASP A 50 1.77 -2.47 -6.24
C ASP A 50 2.51 -2.49 -7.57
N VAL A 51 1.99 -1.80 -8.57
CA VAL A 51 2.65 -1.62 -9.86
C VAL A 51 3.05 -0.16 -10.02
N TYR A 52 4.36 0.07 -10.07
CA TYR A 52 4.96 1.37 -10.25
C TYR A 52 5.43 1.53 -11.71
N THR A 53 5.16 2.69 -12.31
CA THR A 53 5.84 3.12 -13.54
C THR A 53 6.99 4.05 -13.16
N VAL A 54 8.19 3.75 -13.64
CA VAL A 54 9.44 4.48 -13.39
C VAL A 54 9.97 5.10 -14.68
N GLU A 55 10.17 6.41 -14.66
CA GLU A 55 10.77 7.18 -15.76
C GLU A 55 11.84 8.10 -15.21
N ASN A 56 13.01 8.15 -15.86
CA ASN A 56 14.14 9.01 -15.45
C ASN A 56 14.54 8.84 -13.96
N GLY A 57 14.46 7.60 -13.45
CA GLY A 57 14.78 7.27 -12.06
C GLY A 57 13.72 7.71 -11.04
N GLN A 58 12.54 8.14 -11.48
CA GLN A 58 11.43 8.58 -10.62
C GLN A 58 10.18 7.74 -10.83
N ILE A 59 9.46 7.44 -9.75
CA ILE A 59 8.13 6.82 -9.84
C ILE A 59 7.15 7.90 -10.30
N VAL A 60 6.55 7.71 -11.47
CA VAL A 60 5.61 8.68 -12.08
C VAL A 60 4.15 8.23 -11.96
N LYS A 61 3.89 6.94 -11.73
CA LYS A 61 2.55 6.37 -11.53
C LYS A 61 2.63 5.21 -10.55
N ALA A 62 1.61 5.05 -9.73
CA ALA A 62 1.37 3.88 -8.89
C ALA A 62 -0.04 3.34 -9.16
N GLU A 63 -0.15 2.03 -9.34
CA GLU A 63 -1.40 1.28 -9.47
C GLU A 63 -1.42 0.24 -8.35
N ILE A 64 -2.36 0.37 -7.41
CA ILE A 64 -2.39 -0.42 -6.17
C ILE A 64 -3.51 -1.45 -6.28
N PHE A 65 -3.17 -2.72 -6.17
CA PHE A 65 -4.11 -3.83 -6.17
C PHE A 65 -4.19 -4.40 -4.76
N SER A 66 -5.39 -4.49 -4.21
CA SER A 66 -5.63 -5.04 -2.88
C SER A 66 -6.15 -6.46 -2.95
N ALA A 67 -5.62 -7.34 -2.11
CA ALA A 67 -6.16 -8.69 -1.93
C ALA A 67 -7.53 -8.66 -1.22
N ASP A 68 -7.83 -7.59 -0.48
CA ASP A 68 -9.12 -7.36 0.19
C ASP A 68 -9.51 -5.88 0.10
N LEU A 69 -10.00 -5.51 -1.08
CA LEU A 69 -10.39 -4.13 -1.39
C LEU A 69 -11.51 -3.61 -0.50
N GLU A 70 -12.43 -4.49 -0.07
CA GLU A 70 -13.54 -4.09 0.81
C GLU A 70 -13.02 -3.72 2.21
N LYS A 71 -12.20 -4.57 2.82
CA LYS A 71 -11.58 -4.30 4.13
C LYS A 71 -10.72 -3.04 4.09
N GLU A 72 -9.94 -2.87 3.04
CA GLU A 72 -9.10 -1.69 2.88
C GLU A 72 -9.95 -0.41 2.73
N ASN A 73 -11.03 -0.44 1.94
CA ASN A 73 -11.95 0.69 1.82
C ASN A 73 -12.64 1.02 3.15
N GLN A 74 -13.10 0.01 3.91
CA GLN A 74 -13.69 0.22 5.23
C GLN A 74 -12.69 0.84 6.22
N PHE A 75 -11.40 0.51 6.09
CA PHE A 75 -10.36 1.10 6.92
C PHE A 75 -10.09 2.57 6.55
N TRP A 76 -10.21 2.98 5.29
CA TRP A 76 -9.86 4.35 4.86
C TRP A 76 -10.99 5.40 4.96
N VAL A 77 -12.20 4.99 5.32
CA VAL A 77 -13.33 5.90 5.59
C VAL A 77 -13.19 6.57 6.96
#